data_AF-A0A452XRV0-F1
#
_entry.id   AF-A0A452XRV0-F1
#
_cell.length_a   1.000
_cell.length_b   1.000
_cell.length_c   1.000
_cell.angle_alpha   90.00
_cell.angle_beta   90.00
_cell.angle_gamma   90.00
#
_symmetry.space_group_name_H-M   'P 1'
#
loop_
_entity.id
_entity.type
_entity.pdbx_description
1 polymer ?
#
loop_
_entity_poly.entity_id
_entity_poly.type
_entity_poly.pdbx_seq_one_letter_code
_entity_poly.pdbx_strand_id
1 'polypeptide(L)'
;LLRRKLAKEAADKELEEFVHLLKSAKALPLGSKPPKNSWLMEEKVKQKIESLQAYAVDVCNDEQRRMAGNILKAMGFARTSSAALKLLINVGYFPVHVNLDLFRYDVQTTYTEKVLSVAEELLVDCPDSDKHVRKDLSNLRVYAIDVDEADELDDALSATRLPDGRIKVWIHVADPTCFLQPRSILDREAMHRGTSIFLPTATFPMFPERLAMNAMSLQQGTDCRSVSVSVILHPDGSIAEYSIENSVIKPTYMLTYEGATELLYMNLEEEKDLRILQEAASIRAQWRRSQ
;
A
#
# COMPACT_ATOMS: atom_id res chain seq x y z
N LEU A 1 -39.25 -13.31 34.95
CA LEU A 1 -38.87 -14.72 34.63
C LEU A 1 -39.33 -15.15 33.24
N LEU A 2 -40.62 -15.01 32.89
CA LEU A 2 -41.16 -15.39 31.56
C LEU A 2 -40.45 -14.69 30.37
N ARG A 3 -40.22 -13.37 30.45
CA ARG A 3 -39.48 -12.62 29.41
C ARG A 3 -38.05 -13.12 29.17
N ARG A 4 -37.34 -13.53 30.22
CA ARG A 4 -35.98 -14.09 30.11
C ARG A 4 -36.00 -15.49 29.47
N LYS A 5 -37.04 -16.28 29.75
CA LYS A 5 -37.24 -17.61 29.14
C LYS A 5 -37.51 -17.49 27.64
N LEU A 6 -38.44 -16.61 27.25
CA LEU A 6 -38.77 -16.34 25.85
C LEU A 6 -37.58 -15.79 25.07
N ALA A 7 -36.79 -14.88 25.66
CA ALA A 7 -35.58 -14.36 25.03
C ALA A 7 -34.51 -15.44 24.81
N LYS A 8 -34.39 -16.38 25.75
CA LYS A 8 -33.47 -17.52 25.62
C LYS A 8 -33.92 -18.49 24.52
N GLU A 9 -35.20 -18.85 24.49
CA GLU A 9 -35.76 -19.72 23.46
C GLU A 9 -35.62 -19.12 22.06
N ALA A 10 -35.80 -17.80 21.92
CA ALA A 10 -35.56 -17.10 20.66
C ALA A 10 -34.08 -17.16 20.24
N ALA A 11 -33.15 -16.92 21.17
CA ALA A 11 -31.71 -16.98 20.89
C ALA A 11 -31.24 -18.40 20.52
N ASP A 12 -31.78 -19.43 21.18
CA ASP A 12 -31.48 -20.84 20.88
C ASP A 12 -31.98 -21.20 19.47
N LYS A 13 -33.20 -20.79 19.10
CA LYS A 13 -33.73 -20.98 17.74
C LYS A 13 -32.89 -20.27 16.68
N GLU A 14 -32.49 -19.03 16.93
CA GLU A 14 -31.62 -18.27 16.01
C GLU A 14 -30.22 -18.90 15.86
N LEU A 15 -29.72 -19.58 16.89
CA LEU A 15 -28.47 -20.33 16.82
C LEU A 15 -28.65 -21.59 15.95
N GLU A 16 -29.76 -22.31 16.13
CA GLU A 16 -30.08 -23.50 15.32
C GLU A 16 -30.22 -23.18 13.83
N GLU A 17 -30.93 -22.11 13.49
CA GLU A 17 -31.07 -21.62 12.11
C GLU A 17 -29.71 -21.29 11.48
N PHE A 18 -28.84 -20.61 12.22
CA PHE A 18 -27.49 -20.28 11.75
C PHE A 18 -26.61 -21.53 11.61
N VAL A 19 -26.70 -22.49 12.54
CA VAL A 19 -25.99 -23.77 12.45
C VAL A 19 -26.46 -24.58 11.24
N HIS A 20 -27.74 -24.55 10.92
CA HIS A 20 -28.27 -25.17 9.70
C HIS A 20 -27.66 -24.53 8.45
N LEU A 21 -27.61 -23.20 8.39
CA LEU A 21 -26.97 -22.46 7.29
C LEU A 21 -25.49 -22.84 7.12
N LEU A 22 -24.73 -22.89 8.22
CA LEU A 22 -23.32 -23.31 8.18
C LEU A 22 -23.14 -24.75 7.68
N LYS A 23 -24.02 -25.68 8.09
CA LYS A 23 -24.01 -27.08 7.62
C LYS A 23 -24.31 -27.17 6.14
N SER A 24 -25.31 -26.44 5.65
CA SER A 24 -25.65 -26.37 4.23
C SER A 24 -24.47 -25.83 3.42
N ALA A 25 -23.85 -24.72 3.84
CA ALA A 25 -22.69 -24.15 3.17
C ALA A 25 -21.47 -25.09 3.17
N LYS A 26 -21.22 -25.79 4.28
CA LYS A 26 -20.14 -26.78 4.41
C LYS A 26 -20.31 -27.99 3.47
N ALA A 27 -21.55 -28.37 3.17
CA ALA A 27 -21.86 -29.50 2.29
C ALA A 27 -21.64 -29.20 0.81
N LEU A 28 -21.52 -27.91 0.44
CA LEU A 28 -21.32 -27.51 -0.94
C LEU A 28 -19.88 -27.80 -1.41
N PRO A 29 -19.69 -28.21 -2.68
CA PRO A 29 -18.37 -28.30 -3.30
C PRO A 29 -17.63 -26.97 -3.25
N LEU A 30 -16.30 -27.00 -3.24
CA LEU A 30 -15.45 -25.80 -3.05
C LEU A 30 -15.82 -24.63 -3.98
N GLY A 31 -16.11 -24.90 -5.26
CA GLY A 31 -16.46 -23.87 -6.25
C GLY A 31 -17.91 -23.35 -6.17
N SER A 32 -18.76 -23.94 -5.33
CA SER A 32 -20.16 -23.53 -5.15
C SER A 32 -20.42 -22.97 -3.75
N LYS A 33 -19.37 -22.76 -2.95
CA LYS A 33 -19.52 -22.20 -1.61
C LYS A 33 -19.94 -20.73 -1.67
N PRO A 34 -20.70 -20.25 -0.68
CA PRO A 34 -21.15 -18.86 -0.66
C PRO A 34 -19.95 -17.90 -0.60
N PRO A 35 -19.94 -16.83 -1.43
CA PRO A 35 -18.87 -15.85 -1.39
C PRO A 35 -18.91 -15.07 -0.07
N LYS A 36 -17.75 -14.52 0.36
CA LYS A 36 -17.61 -13.78 1.63
C LYS A 36 -18.73 -12.75 1.86
N ASN A 37 -19.08 -11.96 0.84
CA ASN A 37 -20.10 -10.91 0.93
C ASN A 37 -21.49 -11.43 1.29
N SER A 38 -21.85 -12.66 0.90
CA SER A 38 -23.16 -13.24 1.22
C SER A 38 -23.39 -13.41 2.72
N TRP A 39 -22.31 -13.64 3.49
CA TRP A 39 -22.35 -13.78 4.95
C TRP A 39 -22.52 -12.44 5.67
N LEU A 40 -22.34 -11.32 4.97
CA LEU A 40 -22.33 -9.97 5.55
C LEU A 40 -23.62 -9.17 5.25
N MET A 41 -24.56 -9.74 4.49
CA MET A 41 -25.79 -9.06 4.08
C MET A 41 -26.83 -8.97 5.21
N GLU A 42 -27.00 -10.05 5.97
CA GLU A 42 -27.93 -10.08 7.10
C GLU A 42 -27.18 -9.79 8.40
N GLU A 43 -27.59 -8.74 9.11
CA GLU A 43 -26.90 -8.24 10.31
C GLU A 43 -26.71 -9.32 11.39
N LYS A 44 -27.70 -10.19 11.59
CA LYS A 44 -27.61 -11.29 12.58
C LYS A 44 -26.60 -12.36 12.19
N VAL A 45 -26.49 -12.67 10.89
CA VAL A 45 -25.51 -13.62 10.34
C VAL A 45 -24.12 -13.02 10.42
N LYS A 46 -23.99 -11.75 10.02
CA LYS A 46 -22.77 -10.95 10.08
C LYS A 46 -22.17 -10.94 11.47
N GLN A 47 -22.93 -10.60 12.52
CA GLN A 47 -22.44 -10.57 13.90
C GLN A 47 -21.88 -11.93 14.38
N LYS A 48 -22.53 -13.04 13.99
CA LYS A 48 -22.09 -14.40 14.33
C LYS A 48 -20.81 -14.79 13.60
N ILE A 49 -20.70 -14.44 12.31
CA ILE A 49 -19.51 -14.68 11.49
C ILE A 49 -18.32 -13.83 11.96
N GLU A 50 -18.55 -12.54 12.25
CA GLU A 50 -17.53 -11.65 12.81
C GLU A 50 -17.04 -12.13 14.18
N SER A 51 -17.94 -12.68 15.01
CA SER A 51 -17.55 -13.31 16.28
C SER A 51 -16.66 -14.54 16.08
N LEU A 52 -16.97 -15.39 15.09
CA LEU A 52 -16.12 -16.53 14.71
C LEU A 52 -14.76 -16.07 14.16
N GLN A 53 -14.75 -15.01 13.33
CA GLN A 53 -13.51 -14.42 12.81
C GLN A 53 -12.65 -13.89 13.95
N ALA A 54 -13.20 -13.04 14.82
CA ALA A 54 -12.50 -12.47 15.96
C ALA A 54 -11.90 -13.56 16.87
N TYR A 55 -12.63 -14.66 17.07
CA TYR A 55 -12.16 -15.81 17.83
C TYR A 55 -11.05 -16.60 17.10
N ALA A 56 -11.11 -16.70 15.78
CA ALA A 56 -10.06 -17.35 14.97
C ALA A 56 -8.74 -16.56 14.98
N VAL A 57 -8.81 -15.22 15.08
CA VAL A 57 -7.63 -14.35 15.10
C VAL A 57 -7.12 -14.00 16.50
N ASP A 58 -7.87 -14.38 17.54
CA ASP A 58 -7.62 -14.11 18.97
C ASP A 58 -7.71 -12.62 19.38
N VAL A 59 -8.59 -11.87 18.71
CA VAL A 59 -8.87 -10.45 19.00
C VAL A 59 -10.30 -10.26 19.54
N CYS A 60 -10.94 -11.35 19.98
CA CYS A 60 -12.33 -11.34 20.44
C CYS A 60 -12.53 -10.75 21.85
N ASN A 61 -13.63 -10.02 22.03
CA ASN A 61 -14.15 -9.67 23.35
C ASN A 61 -14.88 -10.87 24.00
N ASP A 62 -15.28 -10.73 25.28
CA ASP A 62 -15.91 -11.83 26.03
C ASP A 62 -17.25 -12.31 25.45
N GLU A 63 -18.03 -11.40 24.84
CA GLU A 63 -19.30 -11.75 24.20
C GLU A 63 -19.08 -12.56 22.93
N GLN A 64 -18.19 -12.09 22.07
CA GLN A 64 -17.77 -12.78 20.84
C GLN A 64 -17.18 -14.15 21.16
N ARG A 65 -16.35 -14.26 22.20
CA ARG A 65 -15.77 -15.53 22.66
C ARG A 65 -16.84 -16.54 23.06
N ARG A 66 -17.86 -16.11 23.81
CA ARG A 66 -18.99 -16.98 24.20
C ARG A 66 -19.82 -17.39 22.99
N MET A 67 -20.12 -16.44 22.10
CA MET A 67 -20.91 -16.68 20.90
C MET A 67 -20.21 -17.69 19.97
N ALA A 68 -18.95 -17.43 19.62
CA ALA A 68 -18.12 -18.33 18.82
C ALA A 68 -18.01 -19.72 19.46
N GLY A 69 -17.75 -19.79 20.78
CA GLY A 69 -17.66 -21.05 21.51
C GLY A 69 -18.95 -21.87 21.53
N ASN A 70 -20.11 -21.22 21.49
CA ASN A 70 -21.42 -21.88 21.37
C ASN A 70 -21.66 -22.40 19.95
N ILE A 71 -21.34 -21.60 18.93
CA ILE A 71 -21.43 -22.01 17.52
C ILE A 71 -20.53 -23.22 17.24
N LEU A 72 -19.26 -23.18 17.69
CA LEU A 72 -18.31 -24.29 17.52
C LEU A 72 -18.82 -25.56 18.17
N LYS A 73 -19.33 -25.47 19.41
CA LYS A 73 -19.89 -26.61 20.13
C LYS A 73 -21.08 -27.20 19.37
N ALA A 74 -21.99 -26.37 18.87
CA ALA A 74 -23.16 -26.82 18.09
C ALA A 74 -22.77 -27.45 16.74
N MET A 75 -21.67 -27.00 16.15
CA MET A 75 -21.08 -27.58 14.94
C MET A 75 -20.21 -28.83 15.21
N GLY A 76 -20.03 -29.24 16.47
CA GLY A 76 -19.23 -30.41 16.85
C GLY A 76 -17.71 -30.17 16.84
N PHE A 77 -17.27 -28.92 16.88
CA PHE A 77 -15.85 -28.54 16.92
C PHE A 77 -15.37 -28.24 18.34
N ALA A 78 -14.07 -28.42 18.58
CA ALA A 78 -13.41 -27.96 19.79
C ALA A 78 -13.42 -26.42 19.86
N ARG A 79 -13.50 -25.85 21.07
CA ARG A 79 -13.44 -24.40 21.31
C ARG A 79 -11.99 -23.91 21.24
N THR A 80 -11.47 -23.84 20.03
CA THR A 80 -10.09 -23.39 19.75
C THR A 80 -10.08 -22.49 18.52
N SER A 81 -9.13 -21.56 18.44
CA SER A 81 -8.99 -20.63 17.31
C SER A 81 -8.75 -21.37 15.98
N SER A 82 -7.97 -22.47 16.01
CA SER A 82 -7.74 -23.33 14.84
C SER A 82 -9.04 -23.98 14.32
N ALA A 83 -9.92 -24.41 15.22
CA ALA A 83 -11.20 -25.00 14.83
C ALA A 83 -12.16 -23.96 14.23
N ALA A 84 -12.15 -22.73 14.75
CA ALA A 84 -12.90 -21.61 14.16
C ALA A 84 -12.40 -21.25 12.76
N LEU A 85 -11.08 -21.15 12.58
CA LEU A 85 -10.48 -20.94 11.27
C LEU A 85 -10.90 -22.04 10.29
N LYS A 86 -10.77 -23.31 10.69
CA LYS A 86 -11.15 -24.46 9.87
C LYS A 86 -12.62 -24.43 9.49
N LEU A 87 -13.50 -24.01 10.41
CA LEU A 87 -14.91 -23.83 10.12
C LEU A 87 -15.15 -22.72 9.09
N LEU A 88 -14.52 -21.56 9.24
CA LEU A 88 -14.64 -20.42 8.31
C LEU A 88 -14.15 -20.77 6.89
N ILE A 89 -13.07 -21.54 6.77
CA ILE A 89 -12.59 -22.06 5.48
C ILE A 89 -13.59 -23.07 4.91
N ASN A 90 -14.12 -23.96 5.74
CA ASN A 90 -15.06 -24.99 5.29
C ASN A 90 -16.37 -24.41 4.75
N VAL A 91 -16.85 -23.28 5.27
CA VAL A 91 -18.07 -22.62 4.78
C VAL A 91 -17.81 -21.62 3.66
N GLY A 92 -16.55 -21.45 3.24
CA GLY A 92 -16.17 -20.56 2.13
C GLY A 92 -16.03 -19.10 2.50
N TYR A 93 -16.10 -18.76 3.80
CA TYR A 93 -15.89 -17.38 4.26
C TYR A 93 -14.44 -16.93 4.07
N PHE A 94 -13.49 -17.83 4.36
CA PHE A 94 -12.06 -17.61 4.09
C PHE A 94 -11.54 -18.54 2.99
N PRO A 95 -10.60 -18.07 2.16
CA PRO A 95 -9.81 -18.96 1.33
C PRO A 95 -8.92 -19.85 2.18
N VAL A 96 -8.43 -20.95 1.61
CA VAL A 96 -7.54 -21.90 2.30
C VAL A 96 -6.27 -21.21 2.83
N HIS A 97 -5.73 -20.27 2.04
CA HIS A 97 -4.52 -19.52 2.36
C HIS A 97 -4.85 -18.07 2.79
N VAL A 98 -5.69 -17.93 3.81
CA VAL A 98 -5.99 -16.60 4.38
C VAL A 98 -4.83 -16.09 5.23
N ASN A 99 -4.44 -14.83 5.02
CA ASN A 99 -3.51 -14.15 5.92
C ASN A 99 -4.27 -13.59 7.12
N LEU A 100 -4.13 -14.24 8.28
CA LEU A 100 -4.83 -13.85 9.51
C LEU A 100 -4.26 -12.60 10.16
N ASP A 101 -3.00 -12.27 9.90
CA ASP A 101 -2.35 -11.12 10.53
C ASP A 101 -2.95 -9.80 10.04
N LEU A 102 -3.47 -9.77 8.80
CA LEU A 102 -4.25 -8.65 8.28
C LEU A 102 -5.44 -8.31 9.18
N PHE A 103 -6.13 -9.32 9.70
CA PHE A 103 -7.27 -9.13 10.59
C PHE A 103 -6.83 -8.85 12.03
N ARG A 104 -5.69 -9.40 12.46
CA ARG A 104 -5.17 -9.16 13.82
C ARG A 104 -4.75 -7.72 14.03
N TYR A 105 -4.11 -7.14 13.02
CA TYR A 105 -3.62 -5.77 13.05
C TYR A 105 -4.61 -4.77 12.44
N ASP A 106 -5.82 -5.21 12.11
CA ASP A 106 -6.87 -4.39 11.49
C ASP A 106 -6.39 -3.63 10.25
N VAL A 107 -5.62 -4.33 9.41
CA VAL A 107 -5.08 -3.77 8.17
C VAL A 107 -6.22 -3.53 7.18
N GLN A 108 -6.37 -2.30 6.73
CA GLN A 108 -7.36 -1.96 5.73
C GLN A 108 -6.98 -2.48 4.35
N THR A 109 -7.67 -3.54 3.92
CA THR A 109 -7.40 -4.19 2.62
C THR A 109 -8.17 -3.58 1.44
N THR A 110 -9.15 -2.73 1.69
CA THR A 110 -10.04 -2.18 0.64
C THR A 110 -10.32 -0.71 0.86
N TYR A 111 -10.52 0.02 -0.22
CA TYR A 111 -11.00 1.41 -0.19
C TYR A 111 -12.52 1.47 -0.26
N THR A 112 -13.10 2.53 0.32
CA THR A 112 -14.53 2.81 0.14
C THR A 112 -14.81 3.36 -1.26
N GLU A 113 -16.01 3.12 -1.78
CA GLU A 113 -16.42 3.65 -3.11
C GLU A 113 -16.28 5.18 -3.19
N LYS A 114 -16.50 5.88 -2.08
CA LYS A 114 -16.32 7.35 -2.02
C LYS A 114 -14.87 7.76 -2.24
N VAL A 115 -13.92 7.05 -1.62
CA VAL A 115 -12.49 7.32 -1.80
C VAL A 115 -12.06 7.03 -3.24
N LEU A 116 -12.52 5.90 -3.79
CA LEU A 116 -12.22 5.53 -5.18
C LEU A 116 -12.77 6.55 -6.18
N SER A 117 -14.01 7.03 -5.99
CA SER A 117 -14.60 8.06 -6.85
C SER A 117 -13.78 9.35 -6.86
N VAL A 118 -13.35 9.83 -5.70
CA VAL A 118 -12.53 11.05 -5.61
C VAL A 118 -11.16 10.85 -6.23
N ALA A 119 -10.56 9.66 -6.10
CA ALA A 119 -9.29 9.35 -6.75
C ALA A 119 -9.41 9.36 -8.28
N GLU A 120 -10.50 8.82 -8.84
CA GLU A 120 -10.77 8.85 -10.29
C GLU A 120 -11.00 10.28 -10.81
N GLU A 121 -11.66 11.14 -10.03
CA GLU A 121 -11.84 12.56 -10.39
C GLU A 121 -10.50 13.29 -10.49
N LEU A 122 -9.58 13.04 -9.57
CA LEU A 122 -8.23 13.65 -9.56
C LEU A 122 -7.32 13.17 -10.69
N LEU A 123 -7.62 12.00 -11.28
CA LEU A 123 -6.94 11.53 -12.49
C LEU A 123 -7.34 12.34 -13.73
N VAL A 124 -8.54 12.91 -13.74
CA VAL A 124 -9.07 13.71 -14.87
C VAL A 124 -8.71 15.18 -14.72
N ASP A 125 -8.96 15.75 -13.54
CA ASP A 125 -8.63 17.14 -13.23
C ASP A 125 -7.61 17.17 -12.09
N CYS A 126 -6.39 17.57 -12.43
CA CYS A 126 -5.33 17.66 -11.45
C CYS A 126 -5.11 19.12 -11.01
N PRO A 127 -5.58 19.49 -9.82
CA PRO A 127 -5.27 20.79 -9.25
C PRO A 127 -3.78 20.86 -8.92
N ASP A 128 -3.09 21.87 -9.42
CA ASP A 128 -1.69 22.14 -9.06
C ASP A 128 -1.57 23.61 -8.67
N SER A 129 -1.62 23.87 -7.36
CA SER A 129 -1.51 25.23 -6.82
C SER A 129 -0.17 25.88 -7.16
N ASP A 130 0.86 25.07 -7.41
CA ASP A 130 2.23 25.53 -7.61
C ASP A 130 2.62 25.57 -9.08
N LYS A 131 1.68 25.32 -10.00
CA LYS A 131 1.93 25.24 -11.45
C LYS A 131 2.77 26.40 -12.00
N HIS A 132 2.60 27.61 -11.46
CA HIS A 132 3.30 28.81 -11.91
C HIS A 132 4.64 29.06 -11.23
N VAL A 133 4.92 28.40 -10.11
CA VAL A 133 6.16 28.56 -9.33
C VAL A 133 7.09 27.35 -9.43
N ARG A 134 6.61 26.23 -10.00
CA ARG A 134 7.44 25.07 -10.29
C ARG A 134 8.57 25.43 -11.25
N LYS A 135 9.78 25.05 -10.87
CA LYS A 135 10.96 25.16 -11.73
C LYS A 135 10.94 24.09 -12.80
N ASP A 136 11.13 24.50 -14.04
CA ASP A 136 11.31 23.57 -15.14
C ASP A 136 12.71 22.95 -15.11
N LEU A 137 12.76 21.64 -14.89
CA LEU A 137 13.96 20.79 -14.89
C LEU A 137 13.82 19.67 -15.94
N SER A 138 12.86 19.77 -16.86
CA SER A 138 12.57 18.76 -17.90
C SER A 138 13.71 18.54 -18.90
N ASN A 139 14.69 19.45 -18.92
CA ASN A 139 15.89 19.36 -19.74
C ASN A 139 17.00 18.50 -19.13
N LEU A 140 16.90 18.12 -17.85
CA LEU A 140 17.86 17.24 -17.20
C LEU A 140 17.65 15.80 -17.65
N ARG A 141 18.73 15.03 -17.75
CA ARG A 141 18.64 13.57 -17.83
C ARG A 141 18.30 13.01 -16.47
N VAL A 142 17.12 12.43 -16.36
CA VAL A 142 16.53 11.95 -15.11
C VAL A 142 16.47 10.43 -15.15
N TYR A 143 17.05 9.80 -14.12
CA TYR A 143 17.13 8.35 -13.95
C TYR A 143 16.30 7.95 -12.74
N ALA A 144 15.18 7.26 -12.97
CA ALA A 144 14.48 6.52 -11.92
C ALA A 144 15.00 5.09 -11.92
N ILE A 145 15.46 4.59 -10.78
CA ILE A 145 16.09 3.27 -10.67
C ILE A 145 15.42 2.51 -9.53
N ASP A 146 14.75 1.40 -9.85
CA ASP A 146 14.03 0.60 -8.86
C ASP A 146 14.08 -0.91 -9.22
N VAL A 147 13.33 -1.74 -8.50
CA VAL A 147 13.11 -3.15 -8.84
C VAL A 147 12.14 -3.29 -10.04
N ASP A 148 12.21 -4.40 -10.76
CA ASP A 148 11.41 -4.63 -11.99
C ASP A 148 9.90 -4.61 -11.72
N GLU A 149 9.49 -5.00 -10.49
CA GLU A 149 8.09 -5.03 -10.07
C GLU A 149 7.57 -3.71 -9.50
N ALA A 150 8.35 -2.63 -9.53
CA ALA A 150 7.95 -1.33 -9.00
C ALA A 150 7.05 -0.56 -9.97
N ASP A 151 5.76 -0.45 -9.64
CA ASP A 151 4.79 0.35 -10.39
C ASP A 151 4.67 1.81 -9.86
N GLU A 152 5.10 2.05 -8.62
CA GLU A 152 5.09 3.36 -7.94
C GLU A 152 6.55 3.85 -7.82
N LEU A 153 6.91 4.84 -8.64
CA LEU A 153 8.24 5.45 -8.62
C LEU A 153 8.18 6.78 -7.88
N ASP A 154 8.73 6.79 -6.68
CA ASP A 154 8.72 7.95 -5.79
C ASP A 154 9.91 8.88 -6.01
N ASP A 155 11.04 8.35 -6.52
CA ASP A 155 12.27 9.12 -6.65
C ASP A 155 13.01 8.90 -7.96
N ALA A 156 13.74 9.94 -8.36
CA ALA A 156 14.63 9.91 -9.50
C ALA A 156 15.83 10.84 -9.28
N LEU A 157 16.90 10.61 -10.02
CA LEU A 157 18.17 11.31 -9.87
C LEU A 157 18.63 11.94 -11.18
N SER A 158 19.27 13.10 -11.07
CA SER A 158 20.08 13.69 -12.13
C SER A 158 21.41 14.14 -11.56
N ALA A 159 22.46 14.17 -12.37
CA ALA A 159 23.71 14.81 -11.95
C ALA A 159 24.38 15.54 -13.11
N THR A 160 25.09 16.62 -12.75
CA THR A 160 25.92 17.38 -13.68
C THR A 160 27.22 17.79 -13.00
N ARG A 161 28.28 17.95 -13.78
CA ARG A 161 29.54 18.53 -13.31
C ARG A 161 29.52 20.04 -13.54
N LEU A 162 29.81 20.80 -12.50
CA LEU A 162 29.87 22.26 -12.52
C LEU A 162 31.16 22.75 -13.21
N PRO A 163 31.23 24.02 -13.65
CA PRO A 163 32.43 24.57 -14.28
C PRO A 163 33.68 24.53 -13.39
N ASP A 164 33.51 24.57 -12.07
CA ASP A 164 34.58 24.45 -11.07
C ASP A 164 35.00 23.00 -10.79
N GLY A 165 34.40 22.04 -11.49
CA GLY A 165 34.67 20.61 -11.35
C GLY A 165 33.89 19.93 -10.23
N ARG A 166 33.12 20.64 -9.39
CA ARG A 166 32.27 20.00 -8.37
C ARG A 166 31.10 19.25 -9.02
N ILE A 167 30.55 18.27 -8.31
CA ILE A 167 29.38 17.53 -8.75
C ILE A 167 28.14 18.16 -8.13
N LYS A 168 27.13 18.44 -8.97
CA LYS A 168 25.78 18.78 -8.54
C LYS A 168 24.86 17.59 -8.79
N VAL A 169 24.23 17.10 -7.73
CA VAL A 169 23.21 16.05 -7.77
C VAL A 169 21.85 16.70 -7.57
N TRP A 170 20.85 16.21 -8.30
CA TRP A 170 19.46 16.49 -8.06
C TRP A 170 18.77 15.20 -7.61
N ILE A 171 17.99 15.32 -6.54
CA ILE A 171 17.13 14.28 -5.99
C ILE A 171 15.71 14.76 -6.23
N HIS A 172 14.99 14.11 -7.12
CA HIS A 172 13.63 14.45 -7.50
C HIS A 172 12.70 13.49 -6.78
N VAL A 173 11.84 13.98 -5.89
CA VAL A 173 10.82 13.18 -5.23
C VAL A 173 9.48 13.52 -5.85
N ALA A 174 8.66 12.52 -6.18
CA ALA A 174 7.31 12.73 -6.65
C ALA A 174 6.52 13.64 -5.68
N ASP A 175 5.62 14.45 -6.22
CA ASP A 175 4.82 15.39 -5.43
C ASP A 175 3.35 14.94 -5.35
N PRO A 176 3.01 13.93 -4.52
CA PRO A 176 1.62 13.52 -4.33
C PRO A 176 0.80 14.63 -3.65
N THR A 177 1.44 15.60 -2.99
CA THR A 177 0.76 16.66 -2.25
C THR A 177 -0.02 17.61 -3.16
N CYS A 178 0.34 17.71 -4.44
CA CYS A 178 -0.46 18.47 -5.40
C CYS A 178 -1.89 17.90 -5.57
N PHE A 179 -2.07 16.59 -5.41
CA PHE A 179 -3.38 15.93 -5.47
C PHE A 179 -4.14 15.94 -4.15
N LEU A 180 -3.52 16.40 -3.07
CA LEU A 180 -4.06 16.25 -1.71
C LEU A 180 -4.33 17.61 -1.09
N GLN A 181 -5.59 17.82 -0.71
CA GLN A 181 -5.96 18.92 0.15
C GLN A 181 -5.98 18.46 1.61
N PRO A 182 -5.37 19.19 2.55
CA PRO A 182 -5.44 18.86 3.97
C PRO A 182 -6.88 18.65 4.43
N ARG A 183 -7.11 17.58 5.18
CA ARG A 183 -8.41 17.14 5.71
C ARG A 183 -9.41 16.64 4.67
N SER A 184 -9.02 16.50 3.40
CA SER A 184 -9.82 15.85 2.36
C SER A 184 -10.07 14.37 2.67
N ILE A 185 -10.97 13.73 1.91
CA ILE A 185 -11.27 12.31 2.13
C ILE A 185 -10.04 11.42 1.87
N LEU A 186 -9.24 11.73 0.85
CA LEU A 186 -8.01 11.02 0.53
C LEU A 186 -6.91 11.25 1.58
N ASP A 187 -6.74 12.49 2.04
CA ASP A 187 -5.79 12.81 3.11
C ASP A 187 -6.11 12.04 4.40
N ARG A 188 -7.39 11.99 4.81
CA ARG A 188 -7.82 11.23 5.98
C ARG A 188 -7.62 9.72 5.82
N GLU A 189 -7.92 9.19 4.63
CA GLU A 189 -7.72 7.78 4.33
C GLU A 189 -6.22 7.42 4.38
N ALA A 190 -5.37 8.23 3.74
CA ALA A 190 -3.92 8.05 3.75
C ALA A 190 -3.35 8.16 5.17
N MET A 191 -3.78 9.14 5.96
CA MET A 191 -3.41 9.25 7.39
C MET A 191 -3.87 8.04 8.21
N HIS A 192 -5.06 7.49 7.92
CA HIS A 192 -5.56 6.30 8.59
C HIS A 192 -4.74 5.06 8.24
N ARG A 193 -4.30 4.93 6.98
CA ARG A 193 -3.42 3.83 6.53
C ARG A 193 -1.98 4.00 7.02
N GLY A 194 -1.48 5.23 7.06
CA GLY A 194 -0.15 5.62 7.52
C GLY A 194 0.99 5.24 6.58
N THR A 195 0.96 4.05 5.97
CA THR A 195 1.97 3.55 5.04
C THR A 195 1.37 2.51 4.10
N SER A 196 2.00 2.32 2.93
CA SER A 196 1.79 1.13 2.11
C SER A 196 2.33 -0.10 2.86
N ILE A 197 1.61 -1.22 2.80
CA ILE A 197 1.99 -2.49 3.42
C ILE A 197 2.35 -3.49 2.34
N PHE A 198 3.61 -3.92 2.31
CA PHE A 198 4.13 -4.90 1.36
C PHE A 198 4.27 -6.26 2.04
N LEU A 199 3.52 -7.25 1.56
CA LEU A 199 3.61 -8.64 2.00
C LEU A 199 3.99 -9.54 0.81
N PRO A 200 4.61 -10.71 1.06
CA PRO A 200 4.96 -11.65 -0.01
C PRO A 200 3.78 -12.08 -0.90
N THR A 201 2.55 -11.96 -0.39
CA THR A 201 1.34 -12.39 -1.10
C THR A 201 0.54 -11.25 -1.71
N ALA A 202 0.73 -10.02 -1.25
CA ALA A 202 -0.08 -8.87 -1.64
C ALA A 202 0.52 -7.56 -1.14
N THR A 203 0.24 -6.48 -1.87
CA THR A 203 0.51 -5.10 -1.45
C THR A 203 -0.81 -4.40 -1.12
N PHE A 204 -0.83 -3.63 -0.04
CA PHE A 204 -1.94 -2.76 0.33
C PHE A 204 -1.43 -1.32 0.32
N PRO A 205 -1.61 -0.58 -0.79
CA PRO A 205 -1.03 0.75 -0.92
C PRO A 205 -1.72 1.76 0.00
N MET A 206 -1.01 2.85 0.31
CA MET A 206 -1.51 3.98 1.10
C MET A 206 -2.54 4.83 0.33
N PHE A 207 -2.38 4.92 -0.99
CA PHE A 207 -3.35 5.54 -1.90
C PHE A 207 -3.99 4.50 -2.82
N PRO A 208 -5.17 4.79 -3.42
CA PRO A 208 -5.73 3.93 -4.46
C PRO A 208 -4.73 3.69 -5.60
N GLU A 209 -4.58 2.43 -6.01
CA GLU A 209 -3.53 1.97 -6.94
C GLU A 209 -3.42 2.84 -8.20
N ARG A 210 -4.56 3.13 -8.86
CA ARG A 210 -4.58 3.93 -10.09
C ARG A 210 -4.07 5.36 -9.89
N LEU A 211 -4.25 5.93 -8.70
CA LEU A 211 -3.75 7.27 -8.37
C LEU A 211 -2.25 7.23 -8.05
N ALA A 212 -1.84 6.26 -7.22
CA ALA A 212 -0.46 6.04 -6.81
C ALA A 212 0.46 5.76 -8.01
N MET A 213 0.13 4.73 -8.80
CA MET A 213 0.98 4.21 -9.88
C MET A 213 0.98 5.07 -11.15
N ASN A 214 0.12 6.10 -11.23
CA ASN A 214 0.02 6.95 -12.42
C ASN A 214 0.33 8.41 -12.05
N ALA A 215 -0.66 9.12 -11.52
CA ALA A 215 -0.57 10.56 -11.31
C ALA A 215 0.48 10.95 -10.26
N MET A 216 0.68 10.10 -9.24
CA MET A 216 1.64 10.31 -8.17
C MET A 216 3.01 9.67 -8.43
N SER A 217 3.19 8.98 -9.56
CA SER A 217 4.43 8.25 -9.91
C SER A 217 5.24 9.00 -10.98
N LEU A 218 6.57 8.87 -10.94
CA LEU A 218 7.48 9.48 -11.91
C LEU A 218 7.55 8.68 -13.22
N GLN A 219 6.57 8.90 -14.10
CA GLN A 219 6.41 8.19 -15.36
C GLN A 219 7.42 8.62 -16.46
N GLN A 220 8.09 7.63 -17.07
CA GLN A 220 9.06 7.86 -18.15
C GLN A 220 8.47 8.62 -19.34
N GLY A 221 9.21 9.62 -19.80
CA GLY A 221 8.88 10.37 -21.01
C GLY A 221 7.70 11.34 -20.87
N THR A 222 7.20 11.54 -19.65
CA THR A 222 6.09 12.47 -19.35
C THR A 222 6.53 13.54 -18.37
N ASP A 223 5.83 14.67 -18.37
CA ASP A 223 6.11 15.74 -17.42
C ASP A 223 5.52 15.36 -16.05
N CYS A 224 6.40 15.16 -15.07
CA CYS A 224 6.04 14.75 -13.72
C CYS A 224 6.30 15.88 -12.73
N ARG A 225 5.38 16.07 -11.79
CA ARG A 225 5.52 17.03 -10.70
C ARG A 225 6.37 16.43 -9.60
N SER A 226 7.34 17.21 -9.14
CA SER A 226 8.28 16.78 -8.12
C SER A 226 8.60 17.89 -7.14
N VAL A 227 9.10 17.49 -5.98
CA VAL A 227 9.90 18.33 -5.09
C VAL A 227 11.36 17.92 -5.30
N SER A 228 12.17 18.85 -5.79
CA SER A 228 13.57 18.60 -6.12
C SER A 228 14.52 19.19 -5.08
N VAL A 229 15.44 18.36 -4.59
CA VAL A 229 16.57 18.79 -3.77
C VAL A 229 17.83 18.80 -4.62
N SER A 230 18.46 19.97 -4.73
CA SER A 230 19.77 20.11 -5.37
C SER A 230 20.86 20.09 -4.32
N VAL A 231 21.95 19.36 -4.55
CA VAL A 231 23.08 19.20 -3.63
C VAL A 231 24.37 19.37 -4.41
N ILE A 232 25.25 20.27 -3.96
CA ILE A 232 26.60 20.42 -4.51
C ILE A 232 27.58 19.74 -3.55
N LEU A 233 28.41 18.86 -4.09
CA LEU A 233 29.40 18.10 -3.33
C LEU A 233 30.78 18.73 -3.39
N HIS A 234 31.44 18.79 -2.25
CA HIS A 234 32.89 18.99 -2.20
C HIS A 234 33.63 17.75 -2.74
N PRO A 235 34.91 17.89 -3.15
CA PRO A 235 35.71 16.77 -3.64
C PRO A 235 35.86 15.60 -2.65
N ASP A 236 35.78 15.89 -1.35
CA ASP A 236 35.83 14.88 -0.29
C ASP A 236 34.49 14.16 -0.05
N GLY A 237 33.42 14.56 -0.76
CA GLY A 237 32.08 14.03 -0.61
C GLY A 237 31.24 14.71 0.47
N SER A 238 31.71 15.75 1.16
CA SER A 238 30.87 16.56 2.05
C SER A 238 29.87 17.41 1.25
N ILE A 239 28.75 17.78 1.86
CA ILE A 239 27.75 18.66 1.24
C ILE A 239 28.22 20.11 1.38
N ALA A 240 28.43 20.78 0.26
CA ALA A 240 28.79 22.19 0.22
C ALA A 240 27.54 23.08 0.35
N GLU A 241 26.54 22.82 -0.50
CA GLU A 241 25.35 23.65 -0.66
C GLU A 241 24.16 22.75 -1.00
N TYR A 242 22.96 23.17 -0.59
CA TYR A 242 21.71 22.54 -1.02
C TYR A 242 20.59 23.56 -1.24
N SER A 243 19.60 23.18 -2.05
CA SER A 243 18.37 23.94 -2.28
C SER A 243 17.19 23.00 -2.45
N ILE A 244 15.98 23.47 -2.15
CA ILE A 244 14.73 22.71 -2.31
C ILE A 244 13.77 23.56 -3.14
N GLU A 245 13.23 22.99 -4.20
CA GLU A 245 12.36 23.68 -5.15
C GLU A 245 11.23 22.74 -5.60
N ASN A 246 10.00 23.23 -5.68
CA ASN A 246 8.95 22.54 -6.42
C ASN A 246 9.29 22.62 -7.91
N SER A 247 9.11 21.52 -8.64
CA SER A 247 9.62 21.38 -9.99
C SER A 247 8.72 20.54 -10.89
N VAL A 248 8.97 20.67 -12.20
CA VAL A 248 8.53 19.73 -13.23
C VAL A 248 9.77 19.08 -13.81
N ILE A 249 9.78 17.75 -13.86
CA ILE A 249 10.84 16.94 -14.45
C ILE A 249 10.27 16.06 -15.55
N LYS A 250 11.14 15.47 -16.36
CA LYS A 250 10.75 14.49 -17.37
C LYS A 250 11.66 13.27 -17.25
N PRO A 251 11.27 12.22 -16.48
CA PRO A 251 12.07 11.01 -16.32
C PRO A 251 12.51 10.47 -17.69
N THR A 252 13.82 10.42 -17.91
CA THR A 252 14.40 10.01 -19.20
C THR A 252 14.46 8.49 -19.28
N TYR A 253 14.86 7.87 -18.16
CA TYR A 253 15.01 6.43 -18.04
C TYR A 253 14.33 5.93 -16.77
N MET A 254 13.54 4.87 -16.92
CA MET A 254 13.21 3.94 -15.84
C MET A 254 14.10 2.72 -16.02
N LEU A 255 14.93 2.43 -15.02
CA LEU A 255 15.90 1.36 -15.06
C LEU A 255 15.67 0.42 -13.88
N THR A 256 15.93 -0.87 -14.10
CA THR A 256 16.18 -1.77 -12.98
C THR A 256 17.59 -1.51 -12.41
N TYR A 257 17.86 -1.96 -11.19
CA TYR A 257 19.22 -1.93 -10.62
C TYR A 257 20.24 -2.66 -11.53
N GLU A 258 19.85 -3.79 -12.10
CA GLU A 258 20.64 -4.55 -13.05
C GLU A 258 20.86 -3.74 -14.34
N GLY A 259 19.80 -3.13 -14.89
CA GLY A 259 19.90 -2.30 -16.10
C GLY A 259 20.83 -1.09 -15.90
N ALA A 260 20.74 -0.40 -14.76
CA ALA A 260 21.66 0.68 -14.42
C ALA A 260 23.12 0.19 -14.31
N THR A 261 23.33 -1.00 -13.74
CA THR A 261 24.65 -1.62 -13.62
C THR A 261 25.24 -1.98 -14.99
N GLU A 262 24.42 -2.55 -15.88
CA GLU A 262 24.82 -2.87 -17.25
C GLU A 262 25.21 -1.63 -18.04
N LEU A 263 24.41 -0.55 -17.97
CA LEU A 263 24.72 0.72 -18.62
C LEU A 263 26.04 1.32 -18.13
N LEU A 264 26.30 1.26 -16.82
CA LEU A 264 27.57 1.68 -16.24
C LEU A 264 28.75 0.84 -16.74
N TYR A 265 28.56 -0.47 -16.90
CA TYR A 265 29.60 -1.37 -17.43
C TYR A 265 29.91 -1.12 -18.91
N MET A 266 28.88 -0.86 -19.72
CA MET A 266 29.04 -0.56 -21.15
C MET A 266 29.82 0.74 -21.41
N ASN A 267 29.84 1.65 -20.43
CA ASN A 267 30.64 2.88 -20.46
C ASN A 267 30.39 3.76 -21.69
N LEU A 268 29.12 3.87 -22.11
CA LEU A 268 28.68 4.69 -23.24
C LEU A 268 28.90 6.19 -22.96
N GLU A 269 29.35 6.94 -23.96
CA GLU A 269 29.60 8.39 -23.79
C GLU A 269 28.29 9.19 -23.65
N GLU A 270 27.23 8.69 -24.27
CA GLU A 270 25.89 9.26 -24.20
C GLU A 270 25.34 9.26 -22.76
N GLU A 271 25.79 8.30 -21.93
CA GLU A 271 25.35 8.10 -20.54
C GLU A 271 26.34 8.63 -19.50
N LYS A 272 27.07 9.69 -19.85
CA LYS A 272 28.02 10.35 -18.94
C LYS A 272 27.38 10.78 -17.61
N ASP A 273 26.10 11.15 -17.60
CA ASP A 273 25.43 11.70 -16.41
C ASP A 273 25.18 10.60 -15.35
N LEU A 274 24.91 9.36 -15.78
CA LEU A 274 24.84 8.19 -14.91
C LEU A 274 26.20 7.86 -14.26
N ARG A 275 27.31 8.04 -15.00
CA ARG A 275 28.67 7.90 -14.44
C ARG A 275 28.98 8.97 -13.38
N ILE A 276 28.51 10.20 -13.60
CA ILE A 276 28.63 11.28 -12.60
C ILE A 276 27.84 10.92 -11.33
N LEU A 277 26.65 10.31 -11.46
CA LEU A 277 25.89 9.78 -10.32
C LEU A 277 26.67 8.69 -9.57
N GLN A 278 27.30 7.74 -10.28
CA GLN A 278 28.14 6.71 -9.67
C GLN A 278 29.34 7.31 -8.91
N GLU A 279 30.00 8.32 -9.49
CA GLU A 279 31.10 9.04 -8.85
C GLU A 279 30.62 9.75 -7.57
N ALA A 280 29.49 10.46 -7.65
CA ALA A 280 28.86 11.12 -6.51
C ALA A 280 28.54 10.12 -5.39
N ALA A 281 27.95 8.98 -5.74
CA ALA A 281 27.64 7.92 -4.78
C ALA A 281 28.91 7.38 -4.11
N SER A 282 30.00 7.22 -4.87
CA SER A 282 31.29 6.72 -4.39
C SER A 282 31.95 7.67 -3.38
N ILE A 283 32.05 8.97 -3.71
CA ILE A 283 32.63 9.97 -2.80
C ILE A 283 31.77 10.16 -1.55
N ARG A 284 30.42 10.13 -1.69
CA ARG A 284 29.50 10.18 -0.54
C ARG A 284 29.67 8.97 0.37
N ALA A 285 29.85 7.78 -0.18
CA ALA A 285 30.08 6.56 0.60
C ALA A 285 31.41 6.59 1.34
N GLN A 286 32.48 7.07 0.70
CA GLN A 286 33.79 7.26 1.34
C GLN A 286 33.71 8.27 2.48
N TRP A 287 33.10 9.44 2.23
CA TRP A 287 32.89 10.46 3.25
C TRP A 287 32.12 9.93 4.46
N ARG A 288 31.03 9.17 4.25
CA ARG A 288 30.25 8.58 5.35
C ARG A 288 31.05 7.58 6.19
N ARG A 289 32.00 6.87 5.58
CA ARG A 289 32.85 5.90 6.29
C ARG A 289 34.01 6.56 7.04
N SER A 290 34.35 7.81 6.72
CA SER A 290 35.41 8.57 7.38
C SER A 290 34.92 9.44 8.54
N GLN A 291 33.60 9.55 8.75
CA GLN A 291 33.00 10.15 9.95
C GLN A 291 33.00 9.15 11.11
#